data_AF-A0ABD1CED9-F1
#
_entry.id   AF-A0ABD1CED9-F1
#
_cell.length_a   1.000
_cell.length_b   1.000
_cell.length_c   1.000
_cell.angle_alpha   90.00
_cell.angle_beta   90.00
_cell.angle_gamma   90.00
#
_symmetry.space_group_name_H-M   'P 1'
#
loop_
_entity.id
_entity.type
_entity.pdbx_description
1 polymer ?
#
loop_
_entity_poly.entity_id
_entity_poly.type
_entity_poly.pdbx_seq_one_letter_code
_entity_poly.pdbx_strand_id
1 'polypeptide(L)'
;MLPGEPSVPGNDPEGFGVNGLAIALKFFWDRGHEAYGMLPKFRLKPGKSNDPGLLNQLYRKDCLITTPCKEFPSRGMCYDDRFMLEIAARFNCAICSNDQYRDIMHERPGWAELVRTRRIPFAWNSNTFTIGNESALQ
;
A
#
# COMPACT_ATOMS: atom_id res chain seq x y z
N MET A 1 -17.46 -14.64 -9.24
CA MET A 1 -17.44 -13.44 -10.09
C MET A 1 -18.37 -13.72 -11.26
N LEU A 2 -19.40 -12.90 -11.46
CA LEU A 2 -20.33 -13.05 -12.58
C LEU A 2 -19.74 -12.35 -13.82
N PRO A 3 -19.98 -12.87 -15.04
CA PRO A 3 -19.49 -12.24 -16.26
C PRO A 3 -20.16 -10.88 -16.47
N GLY A 4 -19.35 -9.80 -16.54
CA GLY A 4 -19.81 -8.44 -16.88
C GLY A 4 -19.65 -7.40 -15.77
N GLU A 5 -19.25 -7.76 -14.55
CA GLU A 5 -18.89 -6.76 -13.53
C GLU A 5 -17.48 -6.23 -13.76
N PRO A 6 -17.25 -4.90 -13.68
CA PRO A 6 -15.90 -4.36 -13.71
C PRO A 6 -15.07 -4.99 -12.59
N SER A 7 -13.83 -5.38 -12.91
CA SER A 7 -12.92 -5.93 -11.90
C SER A 7 -12.77 -4.93 -10.77
N VAL A 8 -12.79 -5.44 -9.53
CA VAL A 8 -12.47 -4.62 -8.36
C VAL A 8 -11.04 -4.11 -8.56
N PRO A 9 -10.77 -2.80 -8.50
CA PRO A 9 -9.42 -2.27 -8.65
C PRO A 9 -8.49 -2.94 -7.65
N GLY A 10 -7.53 -3.72 -8.15
CA GLY A 10 -6.60 -4.49 -7.32
C GLY A 10 -6.79 -6.01 -7.37
N ASN A 11 -7.80 -6.53 -8.08
CA ASN A 11 -7.97 -7.96 -8.35
C ASN A 11 -7.89 -8.28 -9.86
N ASP A 12 -7.04 -7.55 -10.59
CA ASP A 12 -6.83 -7.76 -12.02
C ASP A 12 -5.88 -8.95 -12.27
N PRO A 13 -6.25 -9.88 -13.17
CA PRO A 13 -5.31 -10.88 -13.69
C PRO A 13 -4.13 -10.27 -14.49
N GLU A 14 -4.17 -8.96 -14.77
CA GLU A 14 -3.25 -8.22 -15.66
C GLU A 14 -2.12 -7.44 -14.95
N GLY A 15 -2.00 -7.50 -13.61
CA GLY A 15 -0.86 -6.95 -12.88
C GLY A 15 -1.22 -5.91 -11.81
N PHE A 16 -0.25 -5.09 -11.40
CA PHE A 16 -0.46 -4.12 -10.31
C PHE A 16 -1.35 -2.95 -10.76
N GLY A 17 -2.47 -2.75 -10.07
CA GLY A 17 -3.47 -1.71 -10.34
C GLY A 17 -3.03 -0.32 -9.88
N VAL A 18 -2.43 0.45 -10.77
CA VAL A 18 -1.89 1.79 -10.46
C VAL A 18 -3.01 2.82 -10.21
N ASN A 19 -4.14 2.68 -10.91
CA ASN A 19 -5.31 3.54 -10.71
C ASN A 19 -5.87 3.44 -9.28
N GLY A 20 -5.94 2.22 -8.72
CA GLY A 20 -6.37 2.03 -7.33
C GLY A 20 -5.44 2.73 -6.34
N LEU A 21 -4.12 2.67 -6.57
CA LEU A 21 -3.14 3.40 -5.77
C LEU A 21 -3.36 4.92 -5.85
N ALA A 22 -3.56 5.46 -7.05
CA ALA A 22 -3.80 6.89 -7.24
C ALA A 22 -5.09 7.36 -6.55
N ILE A 23 -6.17 6.58 -6.63
CA ILE A 23 -7.45 6.89 -5.95
C ILE A 23 -7.25 6.89 -4.43
N ALA A 24 -6.57 5.87 -3.88
CA ALA A 24 -6.32 5.78 -2.45
C ALA A 24 -5.44 6.95 -1.96
N LEU A 25 -4.38 7.31 -2.67
CA LEU A 25 -3.56 8.48 -2.33
C LEU A 25 -4.35 9.77 -2.35
N LYS A 26 -5.16 9.99 -3.40
CA LYS A 26 -6.02 11.15 -3.53
C LYS A 26 -7.02 11.26 -2.37
N PHE A 27 -7.58 10.14 -1.91
CA PHE A 27 -8.51 10.11 -0.79
C PHE A 27 -7.93 10.78 0.48
N PHE A 28 -6.66 10.52 0.78
CA PHE A 28 -5.96 11.12 1.92
C PHE A 28 -5.54 12.57 1.64
N TRP A 29 -5.01 12.86 0.44
CA TRP A 29 -4.60 14.21 0.06
C TRP A 29 -5.76 15.21 0.06
N ASP A 30 -6.94 14.82 -0.42
CA ASP A 30 -8.14 15.66 -0.44
C ASP A 30 -8.62 16.02 0.98
N ARG A 31 -8.22 15.25 1.99
CA ARG A 31 -8.50 15.49 3.41
C ARG A 31 -7.36 16.23 4.12
N GLY A 32 -6.31 16.64 3.40
CA GLY A 32 -5.17 17.38 3.94
C GLY A 32 -4.09 16.50 4.58
N HIS A 33 -4.15 15.18 4.40
CA HIS A 33 -3.12 14.28 4.92
C HIS A 33 -1.99 14.08 3.93
N GLU A 34 -0.76 14.03 4.43
CA GLU A 34 0.38 13.55 3.69
C GLU A 34 0.32 12.02 3.59
N ALA A 35 0.36 11.48 2.37
CA ALA A 35 0.22 10.05 2.11
C ALA A 35 1.15 9.59 0.99
N TYR A 36 1.72 8.39 1.18
CA TYR A 36 2.70 7.80 0.29
C TYR A 36 2.35 6.35 -0.03
N GLY A 37 2.57 5.95 -1.29
CA GLY A 37 2.40 4.58 -1.75
C GLY A 37 3.69 3.80 -1.59
N MET A 38 3.67 2.67 -0.88
CA MET A 38 4.86 1.84 -0.71
C MET A 38 4.81 0.61 -1.63
N LEU A 39 5.89 0.37 -2.37
CA LEU A 39 5.97 -0.79 -3.28
C LEU A 39 7.43 -1.22 -3.55
N PRO A 40 7.67 -2.49 -3.87
CA PRO A 40 8.99 -2.93 -4.30
C PRO A 40 9.41 -2.33 -5.64
N LYS A 41 10.67 -1.88 -5.72
CA LYS A 41 11.27 -1.13 -6.84
C LYS A 41 11.11 -1.82 -8.20
N PHE A 42 11.06 -3.16 -8.24
CA PHE A 42 10.87 -3.89 -9.49
C PHE A 42 9.52 -3.58 -10.17
N ARG A 43 8.52 -3.07 -9.45
CA ARG A 43 7.22 -2.67 -10.02
C ARG A 43 7.33 -1.50 -10.99
N LEU A 44 8.40 -0.72 -10.92
CA LEU A 44 8.70 0.35 -11.89
C LEU A 44 9.23 -0.19 -13.23
N LYS A 45 9.60 -1.48 -13.32
CA LYS A 45 10.09 -2.09 -14.56
C LYS A 45 8.94 -2.27 -15.56
N PRO A 46 9.22 -2.23 -16.88
CA PRO A 46 8.21 -2.47 -17.92
C PRO A 46 7.44 -3.78 -17.71
N GLY A 47 6.12 -3.75 -17.92
CA GLY A 47 5.25 -4.93 -17.81
C GLY A 47 5.01 -5.44 -16.38
N LYS A 48 5.29 -4.64 -15.34
CA LYS A 48 5.05 -5.00 -13.92
C LYS A 48 3.85 -4.29 -13.28
N SER A 49 3.19 -3.42 -14.03
CA SER A 49 2.01 -2.65 -13.67
C SER A 49 1.12 -2.45 -14.88
N ASN A 50 -0.18 -2.23 -14.65
CA ASN A 50 -1.16 -2.03 -15.72
C ASN A 50 -1.09 -0.62 -16.36
N ASP A 51 -0.56 0.37 -15.62
CA ASP A 51 -0.28 1.71 -16.13
C ASP A 51 1.12 2.22 -15.69
N PRO A 52 2.18 1.85 -16.45
CA PRO A 52 3.53 2.30 -16.16
C PRO A 52 3.72 3.82 -16.28
N GLY A 53 2.89 4.51 -17.07
CA GLY A 53 2.96 5.95 -17.26
C GLY A 53 2.55 6.69 -16.00
N LEU A 54 1.38 6.36 -15.46
CA LEU A 54 0.90 6.91 -14.20
C LEU A 54 1.81 6.54 -13.03
N LEU A 55 2.31 5.31 -12.97
CA LEU A 55 3.20 4.88 -11.89
C LEU A 55 4.51 5.70 -11.87
N ASN A 56 5.09 5.96 -13.05
CA ASN A 56 6.27 6.81 -13.16
C ASN A 56 5.99 8.27 -12.81
N GLN A 57 4.79 8.79 -13.11
CA GLN A 57 4.41 10.14 -12.68
C GLN A 57 4.32 10.24 -11.16
N LEU A 58 3.68 9.26 -10.50
CA LEU A 58 3.60 9.19 -9.04
C LEU A 58 5.01 9.07 -8.43
N TYR A 59 5.89 8.25 -9.01
CA TYR A 59 7.27 8.12 -8.56
C TYR A 59 8.05 9.44 -8.67
N ARG A 60 7.95 10.16 -9.80
CA ARG A 60 8.66 11.44 -10.02
C ARG A 60 8.14 12.59 -9.16
N LYS A 61 6.93 12.47 -8.62
CA LYS A 61 6.32 13.43 -7.69
C LYS A 61 6.60 13.08 -6.23
N ASP A 62 7.52 12.14 -5.98
CA ASP A 62 7.87 11.63 -4.66
C ASP A 62 6.67 11.05 -3.87
N CYS A 63 5.58 10.67 -4.56
CA CYS A 63 4.41 10.08 -3.91
C CYS A 63 4.63 8.61 -3.53
N LEU A 64 5.74 8.00 -3.93
CA LEU A 64 6.01 6.57 -3.79
C LEU A 64 7.30 6.31 -3.01
N ILE A 65 7.24 5.44 -2.01
CA ILE A 65 8.39 4.89 -1.30
C ILE A 65 8.72 3.53 -1.90
N THR A 66 9.89 3.41 -2.54
CA THR A 66 10.32 2.13 -3.11
C THR A 66 11.20 1.34 -2.17
N THR A 67 10.94 0.05 -2.02
CA THR A 67 11.82 -0.87 -1.29
C THR A 67 12.74 -1.65 -2.25
N PRO A 68 13.96 -2.00 -1.83
CA PRO A 68 14.94 -2.71 -2.67
C PRO A 68 14.64 -4.21 -2.87
N CYS A 69 13.42 -4.67 -2.60
CA CYS A 69 13.05 -6.08 -2.60
C CYS A 69 13.39 -6.78 -3.94
N LYS A 70 14.21 -7.85 -3.86
CA LYS A 70 14.73 -8.72 -4.94
C LYS A 70 15.95 -8.26 -5.76
N GLU A 71 16.82 -7.39 -5.26
CA GLU A 71 18.19 -7.28 -5.79
C GLU A 71 19.15 -8.36 -5.20
N PHE A 72 18.71 -9.12 -4.19
CA PHE A 72 19.49 -10.19 -3.55
C PHE A 72 18.73 -11.53 -3.53
N PRO A 73 19.40 -12.69 -3.72
CA PRO A 73 18.75 -14.00 -3.93
C PRO A 73 18.30 -14.71 -2.63
N SER A 74 18.24 -14.05 -1.48
CA SER A 74 17.77 -14.66 -0.24
C SER A 74 16.26 -14.44 -0.05
N ARG A 75 15.50 -15.51 -0.32
CA ARG A 75 14.10 -15.78 0.06
C ARG A 75 13.19 -14.54 0.17
N GLY A 76 12.50 -14.28 -0.94
CA GLY A 76 11.51 -13.22 -1.07
C GLY A 76 10.29 -13.33 -0.14
N MET A 77 9.53 -12.24 -0.18
CA MET A 77 8.16 -12.03 0.32
C MET A 77 7.97 -11.31 1.67
N CYS A 78 9.03 -10.89 2.39
CA CYS A 78 8.79 -10.37 3.73
C CYS A 78 9.65 -9.16 4.14
N TYR A 79 10.44 -8.57 3.24
CA TYR A 79 11.14 -7.32 3.56
C TYR A 79 10.20 -6.11 3.52
N ASP A 80 9.26 -6.06 2.57
CA ASP A 80 8.46 -4.84 2.37
C ASP A 80 7.55 -4.56 3.57
N ASP A 81 6.92 -5.59 4.14
CA ASP A 81 6.06 -5.45 5.33
C ASP A 81 6.87 -5.03 6.56
N ARG A 82 8.08 -5.57 6.73
CA ARG A 82 8.99 -5.14 7.80
C ARG A 82 9.41 -3.69 7.62
N PHE A 83 9.73 -3.27 6.40
CA PHE A 83 10.02 -1.86 6.11
C PHE A 83 8.80 -0.98 6.39
N MET A 84 7.58 -1.45 6.09
CA MET A 84 6.35 -0.70 6.32
C MET A 84 6.10 -0.48 7.82
N LEU A 85 6.22 -1.55 8.62
CA LEU A 85 6.11 -1.47 10.08
C LEU A 85 7.23 -0.60 10.69
N GLU A 86 8.45 -0.71 10.17
CA GLU A 86 9.59 0.09 10.65
C GLU A 86 9.41 1.58 10.34
N ILE A 87 8.96 1.94 9.14
CA ILE A 87 8.68 3.34 8.77
C ILE A 87 7.58 3.90 9.67
N ALA A 88 6.47 3.17 9.82
CA ALA A 88 5.37 3.62 10.66
C ALA A 88 5.76 3.76 12.13
N ALA A 89 6.61 2.87 12.65
CA ALA A 89 7.15 2.97 13.99
C ALA A 89 8.06 4.19 14.15
N ARG A 90 9.00 4.38 13.21
CA ARG A 90 10.03 5.42 13.27
C ARG A 90 9.48 6.83 13.07
N PHE A 91 8.53 7.00 12.17
CA PHE A 91 7.98 8.30 11.78
C PHE A 91 6.59 8.56 12.38
N ASN A 92 6.15 7.71 13.30
CA ASN A 92 4.85 7.79 13.95
C ASN A 92 3.66 7.87 12.96
N CYS A 93 3.71 7.08 11.89
CA CYS A 93 2.66 7.07 10.86
C CYS A 93 1.59 6.01 11.13
N ALA A 94 0.41 6.21 10.53
CA ALA A 94 -0.59 5.16 10.35
C ALA A 94 -0.25 4.29 9.13
N ILE A 95 -0.72 3.04 9.13
CA ILE A 95 -0.59 2.12 7.99
C ILE A 95 -1.97 1.83 7.43
N CYS A 96 -2.23 2.24 6.19
CA CYS A 96 -3.44 1.84 5.49
C CYS A 96 -3.24 0.48 4.81
N SER A 97 -3.68 -0.60 5.45
CA SER A 97 -3.50 -1.98 4.96
C SER A 97 -4.57 -2.91 5.52
N ASN A 98 -4.97 -3.89 4.71
CA ASN A 98 -5.85 -4.98 5.14
C ASN A 98 -5.07 -6.17 5.71
N ASP A 99 -3.74 -6.19 5.56
CA ASP A 99 -2.90 -7.20 6.19
C ASP A 99 -2.87 -6.99 7.71
N GLN A 100 -2.92 -8.09 8.45
CA GLN A 100 -2.83 -8.08 9.90
C GLN A 100 -1.39 -8.30 10.40
N TYR A 101 -0.43 -8.57 9.51
CA TYR A 101 0.98 -8.74 9.82
C TYR A 101 1.25 -9.81 10.90
N ARG A 102 0.38 -10.83 11.01
CA ARG A 102 0.41 -11.80 12.12
C ARG A 102 1.76 -12.51 12.25
N ASP A 103 2.40 -12.74 11.11
CA ASP A 103 3.67 -13.47 11.04
C ASP A 103 4.85 -12.65 11.55
N ILE A 104 4.77 -11.31 11.50
CA ILE A 104 5.90 -10.41 11.79
C ILE A 104 5.64 -9.44 12.96
N MET A 105 4.40 -9.22 13.38
CA MET A 105 4.05 -8.19 14.38
C MET A 105 4.70 -8.40 15.76
N HIS A 106 5.19 -9.61 16.03
CA HIS A 106 5.88 -9.96 17.27
C HIS A 106 7.41 -9.96 17.15
N GLU A 107 7.98 -9.65 15.98
CA GLU A 107 9.43 -9.66 15.76
C GLU A 107 10.16 -8.50 16.43
N ARG A 108 9.49 -7.35 16.61
CA ARG A 108 10.06 -6.17 17.28
C ARG A 108 9.12 -5.60 18.34
N PRO A 109 9.68 -5.04 19.43
CA PRO A 109 8.89 -4.33 20.43
C PRO A 109 8.05 -3.21 19.81
N GLY A 110 6.78 -3.10 20.22
CA GLY A 110 5.87 -2.04 19.78
C GLY A 110 5.19 -2.27 18.43
N TRP A 111 5.65 -3.22 17.60
CA TRP A 111 4.98 -3.52 16.32
C TRP A 111 3.57 -4.08 16.51
N ALA A 112 3.37 -4.98 17.46
CA ALA A 112 2.04 -5.49 17.77
C ALA A 112 1.05 -4.37 18.16
N GLU A 113 1.52 -3.40 18.96
CA GLU A 113 0.72 -2.25 19.38
C GLU A 113 0.46 -1.29 18.21
N LEU A 114 1.46 -1.05 17.37
CA LEU A 114 1.32 -0.28 16.12
C LEU A 114 0.24 -0.89 15.23
N VAL A 115 0.31 -2.18 14.94
CA VAL A 115 -0.69 -2.88 14.10
C VAL A 115 -2.08 -2.80 14.72
N ARG A 116 -2.18 -2.87 16.05
CA ARG A 116 -3.46 -2.80 16.76
C ARG A 116 -4.09 -1.41 16.73
N THR A 117 -3.28 -0.36 16.87
CA THR A 117 -3.77 1.02 17.10
C THR A 117 -3.71 1.94 15.90
N ARG A 118 -2.78 1.68 14.97
CA ARG A 118 -2.46 2.58 13.85
C ARG A 118 -2.63 1.94 12.48
N ARG A 119 -3.02 0.66 12.39
CA ARG A 119 -3.43 0.07 11.11
C ARG A 119 -4.86 0.48 10.80
N ILE A 120 -5.06 1.04 9.61
CA ILE A 120 -6.34 1.46 9.06
C ILE A 120 -6.73 0.44 7.97
N PRO A 121 -7.72 -0.44 8.20
CA PRO A 121 -8.29 -1.27 7.16
C PRO A 121 -9.02 -0.42 6.12
N PHE A 122 -9.15 -0.92 4.89
CA PHE A 122 -9.86 -0.24 3.81
C PHE A 122 -10.73 -1.21 3.00
N ALA A 123 -11.70 -0.67 2.29
CA ALA A 123 -12.57 -1.41 1.38
C ALA A 123 -12.73 -0.69 0.05
N TRP A 124 -12.95 -1.48 -0.99
CA TRP A 124 -13.28 -1.02 -2.34
C TRP A 124 -14.73 -1.34 -2.67
N ASN A 125 -15.49 -0.35 -3.12
CA ASN A 125 -16.79 -0.54 -3.75
C ASN A 125 -16.75 0.03 -5.17
N SER A 126 -16.60 -0.85 -6.16
CA SER A 126 -16.27 -0.49 -7.54
C SER A 126 -15.04 0.45 -7.57
N ASN A 127 -15.22 1.71 -7.96
CA ASN A 127 -14.12 2.70 -8.02
C ASN A 127 -14.01 3.59 -6.78
N THR A 128 -14.73 3.25 -5.70
CA THR A 128 -14.75 4.06 -4.46
C THR A 128 -13.88 3.41 -3.41
N PHE A 129 -12.89 4.17 -2.92
CA PHE A 129 -12.05 3.81 -1.79
C PHE A 129 -12.65 4.34 -0.49
N THR A 130 -12.70 3.50 0.54
CA THR A 130 -13.20 3.85 1.87
C THR A 130 -12.32 3.22 2.95
N ILE A 131 -12.20 3.86 4.11
CA ILE A 131 -11.46 3.31 5.25
C ILE A 131 -12.41 2.82 6.34
N GLY A 132 -11.97 1.82 7.11
CA GLY A 132 -12.79 1.17 8.13
C GLY A 132 -13.05 2.01 9.39
N ASN A 133 -12.30 3.11 9.58
CA ASN A 133 -12.56 4.05 10.66
C ASN A 133 -12.03 5.46 10.31
N GLU A 134 -12.92 6.39 10.00
CA GLU A 134 -12.59 7.79 9.72
C GLU A 134 -12.04 8.54 10.94
N SER A 135 -12.31 8.07 12.17
CA SER A 135 -11.73 8.66 13.38
C SER A 135 -10.21 8.46 13.46
N ALA A 136 -9.64 7.56 12.66
CA ALA A 136 -8.20 7.36 12.54
C ALA A 136 -7.51 8.49 11.75
N LEU A 137 -8.27 9.40 11.15
CA LEU A 137 -7.80 10.58 10.42
C LEU A 137 -7.85 11.86 11.26
N GLN A 138 -8.33 11.80 12.51
CA GLN A 138 -8.43 12.96 13.41
C GLN A 138 -7.13 13.22 14.18
#